data_AF-R7JN80-F1
#
_entry.id   AF-R7JN80-F1
#
_cell.length_a   1.000
_cell.length_b   1.000
_cell.length_c   1.000
_cell.angle_alpha   90.00
_cell.angle_beta   90.00
_cell.angle_gamma   90.00
#
_symmetry.space_group_name_H-M   'P 1'
#
loop_
_entity.id
_entity.type
_entity.pdbx_description
1 polymer ?
#
loop_
_entity_poly.entity_id
_entity_poly.type
_entity_poly.pdbx_seq_one_letter_code
_entity_poly.pdbx_strand_id
1 'polypeptide(L)'
;MNARQPLSERSADDDVLLQRETALFRKDLKLRAQGVPHKLVELLSSSPRFCKYKSNFFEAIKGFPKISKIVVRELNENNRIRSGSLEVKRDQFDYYILRTDELTPVVDQKATIEIISPVLSDARYRWKGIYNKGGITIDFYMQDEDFKRQMIDDKIAFASGMCIDCVLEISRRLSELGEVVNTCYAVKTVVRTRVDKMEIVTPQGKKHLRKLQAEREQLTLDLFG
;
A
#
# COMPACT_ATOMS: atom_id res chain seq x y z
N MET A 1 18.78 -8.21 15.54
CA MET A 1 17.94 -7.37 14.65
C MET A 1 16.53 -7.90 14.78
N ASN A 2 15.67 -7.16 15.49
CA ASN A 2 14.32 -7.61 15.82
C ASN A 2 13.49 -7.83 14.56
N ALA A 3 12.72 -8.92 14.55
CA ALA A 3 11.56 -9.09 13.69
C ALA A 3 10.70 -7.83 13.80
N ARG A 4 10.54 -7.10 12.69
CA ARG A 4 9.86 -5.80 12.70
C ARG A 4 8.65 -5.85 11.77
N GLN A 5 7.55 -5.46 12.41
CA GLN A 5 6.39 -4.67 11.97
C GLN A 5 6.09 -4.59 10.47
N PRO A 6 4.79 -4.61 10.09
CA PRO A 6 4.38 -4.27 8.73
C PRO A 6 5.01 -2.94 8.33
N LEU A 7 5.44 -2.83 7.07
CA LEU A 7 6.01 -1.60 6.51
C LEU A 7 5.12 -0.43 6.91
N SER A 8 5.60 0.42 7.81
CA SER A 8 4.85 1.56 8.33
C SER A 8 4.57 2.53 7.20
N GLU A 9 3.41 3.20 7.22
CA GLU A 9 3.11 4.25 6.26
C GLU A 9 4.11 5.39 6.41
N ARG A 10 5.03 5.46 5.44
CA ARG A 10 6.08 6.46 5.33
C ARG A 10 5.48 7.77 4.83
N SER A 11 5.79 8.89 5.49
CA SER A 11 5.29 10.22 5.12
C SER A 11 6.13 10.84 3.99
N ALA A 12 5.56 11.80 3.25
CA ALA A 12 6.31 12.66 2.33
C ALA A 12 7.48 13.38 3.04
N ASP A 13 7.31 13.69 4.33
CA ASP A 13 8.36 14.29 5.15
C ASP A 13 9.56 13.36 5.33
N ASP A 14 9.34 12.04 5.44
CA ASP A 14 10.41 11.05 5.56
C ASP A 14 11.22 10.93 4.27
N ASP A 15 10.61 11.19 3.12
CA ASP A 15 11.29 11.24 1.82
C ASP A 15 12.19 12.48 1.70
N VAL A 16 11.68 13.65 2.11
CA VAL A 16 12.47 14.89 2.16
C VAL A 16 13.65 14.74 3.12
N LEU A 17 13.40 14.16 4.31
CA LEU A 17 14.44 13.87 5.29
C LEU A 17 15.48 12.88 4.75
N LEU A 18 15.05 11.79 4.10
CA LEU A 18 15.98 10.83 3.49
C LEU A 18 16.87 11.50 2.43
N GLN A 19 16.29 12.35 1.58
CA GLN A 19 17.06 13.09 0.57
C GLN A 19 18.09 14.02 1.22
N ARG A 20 17.67 14.77 2.25
CA ARG A 20 18.55 15.67 3.00
C ARG A 20 19.71 14.92 3.67
N GLU A 21 19.43 13.87 4.43
CA GLU A 21 20.43 13.06 5.12
C GLU A 21 21.40 12.38 4.13
N THR A 22 20.88 11.92 2.99
CA THR A 22 21.73 11.36 1.92
C THR A 22 22.68 12.41 1.34
N ALA A 23 22.20 13.63 1.11
CA ALA A 23 23.02 14.72 0.58
C ALA A 23 24.12 15.15 1.56
N LEU A 24 23.79 15.24 2.86
CA LEU A 24 24.77 15.51 3.92
C LEU A 24 25.82 14.41 3.98
N PHE A 25 25.40 13.14 4.01
CA PHE A 25 26.33 12.02 4.06
C PHE A 25 27.27 11.96 2.86
N ARG A 26 26.78 12.29 1.64
CA ARG A 26 27.63 12.40 0.44
C ARG A 26 28.68 13.51 0.54
N LYS A 27 28.35 14.63 1.19
CA LYS A 27 29.32 15.71 1.44
C LYS A 27 30.36 15.27 2.46
N ASP A 28 29.94 14.61 3.53
CA ASP A 28 30.82 14.14 4.60
C ASP A 28 31.76 13.02 4.14
N LEU A 29 31.30 12.15 3.23
CA LEU A 29 32.14 11.13 2.60
C LEU A 29 33.38 11.75 1.95
N LYS A 30 33.26 12.91 1.29
CA LYS A 30 34.37 13.65 0.68
C LYS A 30 35.33 14.27 1.71
N LEU A 31 34.90 14.37 2.96
CA LEU A 31 35.61 15.05 4.05
C LEU A 31 36.12 14.07 5.14
N ARG A 32 36.15 12.76 4.84
CA ARG A 32 36.52 11.64 5.74
C ARG A 32 35.46 11.27 6.79
N ALA A 33 34.24 10.95 6.37
CA ALA A 33 33.14 10.50 7.25
C ALA A 33 33.49 9.25 8.10
N GLN A 34 33.20 9.24 9.40
CA GLN A 34 33.49 8.12 10.34
C GLN A 34 32.54 6.91 10.22
N GLY A 35 31.59 6.92 9.28
CA GLY A 35 30.60 5.86 9.08
C GLY A 35 29.27 6.41 8.58
N VAL A 36 28.30 5.53 8.30
CA VAL A 36 26.94 5.95 7.90
C VAL A 36 26.19 6.47 9.13
N PRO A 37 25.61 7.69 9.10
CA PRO A 37 24.83 8.22 10.22
C PRO A 37 23.67 7.29 10.60
N HIS A 38 23.45 7.09 11.91
CA HIS A 38 22.38 6.22 12.41
C HIS A 38 21.00 6.62 11.85
N LYS A 39 20.73 7.93 11.78
CA LYS A 39 19.46 8.44 11.24
C LYS A 39 19.25 8.04 9.78
N LEU A 40 20.30 8.09 8.96
CA LEU A 40 20.25 7.64 7.57
C LEU A 40 20.01 6.13 7.48
N VAL A 41 20.62 5.33 8.36
CA VAL A 41 20.38 3.88 8.42
C VAL A 41 18.93 3.58 8.76
N GLU A 42 18.33 4.30 9.72
CA GLU A 42 16.90 4.15 10.05
C GLU A 42 16.00 4.49 8.88
N LEU A 43 16.24 5.64 8.22
CA LEU A 43 15.46 6.10 7.06
C LEU A 43 15.56 5.14 5.87
N LEU A 44 16.75 4.58 5.63
CA LEU A 44 16.94 3.56 4.60
C LEU A 44 16.23 2.25 4.97
N SER A 45 16.30 1.84 6.24
CA SER A 45 15.69 0.60 6.71
C SER A 45 14.15 0.64 6.73
N SER A 46 13.55 1.84 6.72
CA SER A 46 12.10 2.01 6.57
C SER A 46 11.66 2.32 5.13
N SER A 47 12.61 2.51 4.20
CA SER A 47 12.29 2.80 2.80
C SER A 47 11.85 1.52 2.08
N PRO A 48 10.60 1.47 1.54
CA PRO A 48 10.11 0.26 0.84
C PRO A 48 11.00 -0.14 -0.34
N ARG A 49 11.52 0.86 -1.06
CA ARG A 49 12.47 0.69 -2.16
C ARG A 49 13.76 0.01 -1.71
N PHE A 50 14.36 0.48 -0.63
CA PHE A 50 15.59 -0.12 -0.10
C PHE A 50 15.34 -1.53 0.44
N CYS A 51 14.24 -1.73 1.17
CA CYS A 51 13.83 -3.05 1.66
C CYS A 51 13.64 -4.05 0.51
N LYS A 52 12.93 -3.65 -0.56
CA LYS A 52 12.69 -4.51 -1.73
C LYS A 52 13.97 -4.82 -2.48
N TYR A 53 14.84 -3.83 -2.74
CA TYR A 53 16.13 -4.11 -3.38
C TYR A 53 17.02 -5.05 -2.56
N LYS A 54 17.04 -4.88 -1.24
CA LYS A 54 17.75 -5.80 -0.34
C LYS A 54 17.17 -7.21 -0.43
N SER A 55 15.85 -7.34 -0.39
CA SER A 55 15.15 -8.62 -0.57
C SER A 55 15.51 -9.28 -1.88
N ASN A 56 15.35 -8.57 -2.99
CA ASN A 56 15.61 -9.08 -4.33
C ASN A 56 17.07 -9.51 -4.51
N PHE A 57 18.02 -8.78 -3.90
CA PHE A 57 19.42 -9.18 -3.89
C PHE A 57 19.64 -10.53 -3.20
N PHE A 58 19.10 -10.70 -1.98
CA PHE A 58 19.24 -11.94 -1.23
C PHE A 58 18.47 -13.12 -1.87
N GLU A 59 17.33 -12.85 -2.48
CA GLU A 59 16.56 -13.83 -3.24
C GLU A 59 17.33 -14.31 -4.48
N ALA A 60 17.91 -13.37 -5.25
CA ALA A 60 18.71 -13.69 -6.43
C ALA A 60 19.92 -14.57 -6.07
N ILE A 61 20.73 -14.18 -5.08
CA ILE A 61 21.91 -14.98 -4.67
C ILE A 61 21.53 -16.32 -4.03
N LYS A 62 20.37 -16.40 -3.35
CA LYS A 62 19.84 -17.66 -2.82
C LYS A 62 19.51 -18.62 -3.97
N GLY A 63 19.00 -18.10 -5.10
CA GLY A 63 18.76 -18.88 -6.32
C GLY A 63 20.00 -19.56 -6.91
N PHE A 64 21.22 -19.14 -6.54
CA PHE A 64 22.47 -19.77 -6.97
C PHE A 64 23.07 -20.66 -5.86
N PRO A 65 23.00 -22.00 -5.97
CA PRO A 65 23.44 -22.91 -4.91
C PRO A 65 24.94 -22.82 -4.57
N LYS A 66 25.76 -22.36 -5.52
CA LYS A 66 27.22 -22.23 -5.34
C LYS A 66 27.61 -21.09 -4.38
N ILE A 67 26.71 -20.15 -4.11
CA ILE A 67 26.97 -19.03 -3.20
C ILE A 67 26.71 -19.49 -1.76
N SER A 68 27.78 -19.60 -0.96
CA SER A 68 27.72 -20.04 0.45
C SER A 68 27.72 -18.90 1.47
N LYS A 69 28.21 -17.71 1.09
CA LYS A 69 28.22 -16.52 1.93
C LYS A 69 28.51 -15.25 1.13
N ILE A 70 28.22 -14.10 1.74
CA ILE A 70 28.64 -12.77 1.28
C ILE A 70 29.45 -12.11 2.40
N VAL A 71 30.50 -11.42 2.01
CA VAL A 71 31.32 -10.62 2.92
C VAL A 71 31.40 -9.20 2.39
N VAL A 72 30.93 -8.25 3.17
CA VAL A 72 31.00 -6.81 2.86
C VAL A 72 32.06 -6.17 3.73
N ARG A 73 32.92 -5.34 3.15
CA ARG A 73 33.99 -4.64 3.86
C ARG A 73 34.13 -3.23 3.30
N GLU A 74 34.28 -2.25 4.19
CA GLU A 74 34.54 -0.87 3.80
C GLU A 74 36.00 -0.67 3.41
N LEU A 75 36.21 0.01 2.28
CA LEU A 75 37.51 0.44 1.80
C LEU A 75 37.61 1.97 1.88
N ASN A 76 38.82 2.49 2.05
CA ASN A 76 39.11 3.91 1.94
C ASN A 76 39.42 4.33 0.49
N GLU A 77 39.68 5.62 0.27
CA GLU A 77 39.98 6.20 -1.06
C GLU A 77 41.19 5.56 -1.77
N ASN A 78 42.09 4.91 -1.02
CA ASN A 78 43.26 4.21 -1.55
C ASN A 78 43.01 2.69 -1.70
N ASN A 79 41.75 2.25 -1.71
CA ASN A 79 41.33 0.84 -1.71
C ASN A 79 41.89 0.01 -0.54
N ARG A 80 42.28 0.65 0.57
CA ARG A 80 42.74 -0.05 1.77
C ARG A 80 41.59 -0.29 2.73
N ILE A 81 41.68 -1.38 3.47
CA ILE A 81 40.69 -1.78 4.46
C ILE A 81 40.55 -0.68 5.52
N ARG A 82 39.30 -0.28 5.77
CA ARG A 82 38.98 0.79 6.72
C ARG A 82 38.31 0.27 8.00
N SER A 83 37.49 -0.76 7.88
CA SER A 83 36.72 -1.32 9.00
C SER A 83 36.64 -2.85 8.93
N GLY A 84 35.94 -3.45 9.89
CA GLY A 84 35.69 -4.89 9.92
C GLY A 84 34.90 -5.37 8.69
N SER A 85 34.77 -6.68 8.56
CA SER A 85 33.89 -7.29 7.56
C SER A 85 32.58 -7.75 8.17
N LEU A 86 31.48 -7.47 7.48
CA LEU A 86 30.18 -8.08 7.74
C LEU A 86 30.06 -9.35 6.90
N GLU A 87 29.98 -10.51 7.55
CA GLU A 87 29.70 -11.77 6.89
C GLU A 87 28.22 -12.13 7.04
N VAL A 88 27.59 -12.52 5.94
CA VAL A 88 26.24 -13.10 5.91
C VAL A 88 26.33 -14.47 5.25
N LYS A 89 26.04 -15.51 6.02
CA LYS A 89 26.06 -16.90 5.54
C LYS A 89 24.77 -17.24 4.81
N ARG A 90 24.80 -18.28 3.96
CA ARG A 90 23.66 -18.70 3.14
C ARG A 90 22.42 -19.06 3.95
N ASP A 91 22.60 -19.70 5.10
CA ASP A 91 21.52 -20.03 6.05
C ASP A 91 20.84 -18.79 6.66
N GLN A 92 21.44 -17.60 6.51
CA GLN A 92 20.90 -16.32 6.96
C GLN A 92 20.22 -15.52 5.83
N PHE A 93 20.27 -15.97 4.57
CA PHE A 93 19.72 -15.19 3.44
C PHE A 93 18.22 -14.93 3.61
N ASP A 94 17.48 -15.91 4.13
CA ASP A 94 16.04 -15.79 4.38
C ASP A 94 15.68 -14.70 5.40
N TYR A 95 16.61 -14.26 6.24
CA TYR A 95 16.38 -13.16 7.17
C TYR A 95 16.30 -11.80 6.48
N TYR A 96 16.72 -11.71 5.22
CA TYR A 96 16.75 -10.48 4.45
C TYR A 96 15.78 -10.48 3.28
N ILE A 97 15.09 -11.59 3.03
CA ILE A 97 14.07 -11.73 1.98
C ILE A 97 12.70 -11.41 2.58
N LEU A 98 11.95 -10.52 1.93
CA LEU A 98 10.58 -10.20 2.30
C LEU A 98 9.71 -11.44 2.11
N ARG A 99 8.87 -11.74 3.11
CA ARG A 99 7.94 -12.88 3.03
C ARG A 99 6.80 -12.65 2.04
N THR A 100 6.44 -11.40 1.82
CA THR A 100 5.37 -10.99 0.92
C THR A 100 5.63 -9.56 0.45
N ASP A 101 5.23 -9.29 -0.80
CA ASP A 101 5.17 -7.94 -1.35
C ASP A 101 3.81 -7.28 -1.07
N GLU A 102 2.81 -8.04 -0.63
CA GLU A 102 1.47 -7.52 -0.32
C GLU A 102 1.52 -6.56 0.86
N LEU A 103 0.87 -5.42 0.70
CA LEU A 103 0.75 -4.38 1.72
C LEU A 103 -0.67 -4.35 2.27
N THR A 104 -0.85 -3.77 3.46
CA THR A 104 -2.17 -3.57 4.05
C THR A 104 -3.05 -2.74 3.10
N PRO A 105 -4.26 -3.21 2.74
CA PRO A 105 -5.17 -2.45 1.90
C PRO A 105 -5.51 -1.08 2.49
N VAL A 106 -5.78 -0.11 1.62
CA VAL A 106 -6.31 1.21 2.01
C VAL A 106 -7.81 1.19 1.83
N VAL A 107 -8.54 1.74 2.79
CA VAL A 107 -10.00 1.89 2.69
C VAL A 107 -10.34 3.37 2.52
N ASP A 108 -10.95 3.73 1.40
CA ASP A 108 -11.62 5.00 1.22
C ASP A 108 -13.10 4.87 1.58
N GLN A 109 -13.46 5.41 2.74
CA GLN A 109 -14.81 5.36 3.29
C GLN A 109 -15.82 6.26 2.55
N LYS A 110 -15.34 7.15 1.67
CA LYS A 110 -16.16 8.15 0.98
C LYS A 110 -15.84 8.19 -0.52
N ALA A 111 -15.47 7.04 -1.08
CA ALA A 111 -15.14 6.95 -2.49
C ALA A 111 -16.38 7.21 -3.35
N THR A 112 -16.21 8.00 -4.40
CA THR A 112 -17.22 8.14 -5.45
C THR A 112 -16.71 7.51 -6.73
N ILE A 113 -17.51 6.63 -7.31
CA ILE A 113 -17.23 5.98 -8.60
C ILE A 113 -18.38 6.26 -9.56
N GLU A 114 -18.09 6.85 -10.71
CA GLU A 114 -19.01 6.87 -11.85
C GLU A 114 -18.95 5.51 -12.55
N ILE A 115 -20.07 4.81 -12.65
CA ILE A 115 -20.11 3.49 -13.29
C ILE A 115 -20.14 3.69 -14.81
N ILE A 116 -19.11 3.16 -15.48
CA ILE A 116 -19.07 3.09 -16.95
C ILE A 116 -19.81 1.85 -17.45
N SER A 117 -19.57 0.71 -16.81
CA SER A 117 -20.14 -0.57 -17.24
C SER A 117 -20.35 -1.50 -16.04
N PRO A 118 -21.61 -1.79 -15.67
CA PRO A 118 -21.91 -2.77 -14.64
C PRO A 118 -21.81 -4.19 -15.18
N VAL A 119 -21.46 -5.15 -14.32
CA VAL A 119 -21.58 -6.58 -14.63
C VAL A 119 -22.90 -7.10 -14.07
N LEU A 120 -23.89 -7.25 -14.96
CA LEU A 120 -25.23 -7.74 -14.63
C LEU A 120 -25.33 -9.26 -14.87
N SER A 121 -24.37 -10.00 -14.33
CA SER A 121 -24.37 -11.47 -14.37
C SER A 121 -23.77 -12.04 -13.08
N ASP A 122 -24.06 -13.31 -12.80
CA ASP A 122 -23.47 -14.02 -11.66
C ASP A 122 -21.97 -14.32 -11.83
N ALA A 123 -21.41 -14.03 -13.01
CA ALA A 123 -19.99 -14.16 -13.23
C ALA A 123 -19.18 -13.17 -12.36
N ARG A 124 -17.96 -13.57 -12.02
CA ARG A 124 -17.01 -12.76 -11.24
C ARG A 124 -16.24 -11.76 -12.11
N TYR A 125 -16.90 -11.15 -13.09
CA TYR A 125 -16.27 -10.11 -13.91
C TYR A 125 -16.15 -8.80 -13.15
N ARG A 126 -15.16 -8.00 -13.56
CA ARG A 126 -14.89 -6.69 -12.99
C ARG A 126 -15.78 -5.65 -13.65
N TRP A 127 -16.34 -4.78 -12.81
CA TRP A 127 -17.07 -3.59 -13.22
C TRP A 127 -16.07 -2.52 -13.63
N LYS A 128 -16.47 -1.64 -14.54
CA LYS A 128 -15.64 -0.52 -14.97
C LYS A 128 -16.24 0.79 -14.50
N GLY A 129 -15.42 1.68 -13.98
CA GLY A 129 -15.86 3.00 -13.54
C GLY A 129 -14.73 4.01 -13.41
N ILE A 130 -15.09 5.28 -13.23
CA ILE A 130 -14.17 6.38 -12.97
C ILE A 130 -14.17 6.66 -11.47
N TYR A 131 -13.05 6.45 -10.81
CA TYR A 131 -12.88 6.81 -9.41
C TYR A 131 -12.51 8.30 -9.33
N ASN A 132 -13.41 9.10 -8.74
CA ASN A 132 -13.31 10.55 -8.77
C ASN A 132 -12.05 11.07 -8.08
N LYS A 133 -11.55 10.37 -7.06
CA LYS A 133 -10.28 10.71 -6.43
C LYS A 133 -9.14 10.37 -7.39
N GLY A 134 -8.62 11.40 -8.05
CA GLY A 134 -7.59 11.27 -9.07
C GLY A 134 -8.12 11.15 -10.51
N GLY A 135 -9.44 11.03 -10.71
CA GLY A 135 -10.05 10.99 -12.04
C GLY A 135 -9.61 9.79 -12.89
N ILE A 136 -9.28 8.67 -12.25
CA ILE A 136 -8.73 7.49 -12.93
C ILE A 136 -9.82 6.48 -13.26
N THR A 137 -9.71 5.84 -14.43
CA THR A 137 -10.54 4.68 -14.77
C THR A 137 -10.00 3.45 -14.05
N ILE A 138 -10.89 2.71 -13.39
CA ILE A 138 -10.56 1.48 -12.65
C ILE A 138 -11.48 0.34 -13.07
N ASP A 139 -10.91 -0.87 -13.07
CA ASP A 139 -11.67 -2.11 -13.03
C ASP A 139 -11.79 -2.53 -11.55
N PHE A 140 -13.00 -2.80 -11.08
CA PHE A 140 -13.25 -3.11 -9.68
C PHE A 140 -14.22 -4.29 -9.50
N TYR A 141 -14.14 -4.94 -8.34
CA TYR A 141 -15.11 -5.96 -7.94
C TYR A 141 -16.24 -5.32 -7.12
N MET A 142 -17.48 -5.65 -7.46
CA MET A 142 -18.62 -5.35 -6.62
C MET A 142 -18.79 -6.47 -5.59
N GLN A 143 -18.34 -6.24 -4.36
CA GLN A 143 -18.48 -7.17 -3.23
C GLN A 143 -19.69 -6.85 -2.35
N ASP A 144 -20.39 -5.76 -2.64
CA ASP A 144 -21.73 -5.50 -2.11
C ASP A 144 -22.73 -6.40 -2.86
N GLU A 145 -22.90 -7.63 -2.36
CA GLU A 145 -23.78 -8.64 -2.98
C GLU A 145 -25.25 -8.20 -2.98
N ASP A 146 -25.69 -7.43 -1.98
CA ASP A 146 -27.05 -6.88 -1.92
C ASP A 146 -27.27 -5.88 -3.05
N PHE A 147 -26.32 -4.96 -3.27
CA PHE A 147 -26.36 -4.01 -4.38
C PHE A 147 -26.28 -4.71 -5.74
N LYS A 148 -25.33 -5.64 -5.88
CA LYS A 148 -25.15 -6.42 -7.11
C LYS A 148 -26.46 -7.12 -7.50
N ARG A 149 -27.12 -7.78 -6.54
CA ARG A 149 -28.40 -8.45 -6.76
C ARG A 149 -29.52 -7.46 -7.11
N GLN A 150 -29.58 -6.29 -6.46
CA GLN A 150 -30.58 -5.27 -6.78
C GLN A 150 -30.43 -4.74 -8.22
N MET A 151 -29.21 -4.63 -8.74
CA MET A 151 -28.99 -4.26 -10.15
C MET A 151 -29.31 -5.40 -11.12
N ILE A 152 -29.01 -6.66 -10.77
CA ILE A 152 -29.37 -7.84 -11.59
C ILE A 152 -30.89 -8.03 -11.65
N ASP A 153 -31.59 -7.82 -10.53
CA ASP A 153 -33.05 -7.93 -10.42
C ASP A 153 -33.80 -6.70 -10.99
N ASP A 154 -33.10 -5.76 -11.65
CA ASP A 154 -33.64 -4.49 -12.15
C ASP A 154 -34.34 -3.61 -11.08
N LYS A 155 -34.09 -3.85 -9.79
CA LYS A 155 -34.56 -2.99 -8.69
C LYS A 155 -33.82 -1.65 -8.65
N ILE A 156 -32.58 -1.65 -9.12
CA ILE A 156 -31.78 -0.45 -9.37
C ILE A 156 -31.37 -0.48 -10.84
N ALA A 157 -32.03 0.33 -11.66
CA ALA A 157 -31.70 0.44 -13.06
C ALA A 157 -30.39 1.21 -13.25
N PHE A 158 -29.52 0.70 -14.11
CA PHE A 158 -28.34 1.43 -14.57
C PHE A 158 -28.75 2.57 -15.50
N ALA A 159 -28.18 3.76 -15.26
CA ALA A 159 -28.29 4.90 -16.15
C ALA A 159 -26.90 5.43 -16.49
N SER A 160 -26.72 5.97 -17.69
CA SER A 160 -25.48 6.66 -18.04
C SER A 160 -25.23 7.82 -17.07
N GLY A 161 -23.99 7.94 -16.58
CA GLY A 161 -23.64 8.94 -15.57
C GLY A 161 -24.01 8.56 -14.13
N MET A 162 -24.52 7.34 -13.90
CA MET A 162 -24.80 6.84 -12.56
C MET A 162 -23.52 6.78 -11.72
N CYS A 163 -23.54 7.49 -10.60
CA CYS A 163 -22.48 7.46 -9.61
C CYS A 163 -22.89 6.64 -8.39
N ILE A 164 -21.92 5.98 -7.77
CA ILE A 164 -22.05 5.37 -6.46
C ILE A 164 -21.11 6.06 -5.47
N ASP A 165 -21.63 6.39 -4.30
CA ASP A 165 -20.80 6.72 -3.15
C ASP A 165 -20.68 5.45 -2.31
N CYS A 166 -19.44 5.05 -2.01
CA CYS A 166 -19.15 3.71 -1.53
C CYS A 166 -17.93 3.65 -0.62
N VAL A 167 -17.82 2.52 0.09
CA VAL A 167 -16.60 2.11 0.78
C VAL A 167 -15.76 1.31 -0.20
N LEU A 168 -14.63 1.88 -0.60
CA LEU A 168 -13.71 1.29 -1.56
C LEU A 168 -12.47 0.76 -0.84
N GLU A 169 -12.24 -0.54 -0.94
CA GLU A 169 -10.98 -1.16 -0.51
C GLU A 169 -10.01 -1.24 -1.71
N ILE A 170 -8.79 -0.77 -1.49
CA ILE A 170 -7.72 -0.73 -2.47
C ILE A 170 -6.60 -1.64 -1.98
N SER A 171 -6.48 -2.82 -2.57
CA SER A 171 -5.34 -3.70 -2.33
C SER A 171 -4.11 -3.13 -3.04
N ARG A 172 -2.96 -3.23 -2.38
CA ARG A 172 -1.68 -2.68 -2.86
C ARG A 172 -0.53 -3.61 -2.51
N ARG A 173 0.52 -3.57 -3.31
CA ARG A 173 1.77 -4.32 -3.10
C ARG A 173 2.99 -3.51 -3.47
N LEU A 174 4.18 -3.99 -3.13
CA LEU A 174 5.43 -3.48 -3.68
C LEU A 174 5.70 -4.06 -5.07
N SER A 175 6.12 -3.19 -6.00
CA SER A 175 6.70 -3.59 -7.27
C SER A 175 8.12 -4.12 -7.08
N GLU A 176 8.74 -4.66 -8.13
CA GLU A 176 10.16 -5.06 -8.12
C GLU A 176 11.13 -3.90 -7.87
N LEU A 177 10.69 -2.67 -8.14
CA LEU A 177 11.44 -1.44 -7.85
C LEU A 177 11.15 -0.91 -6.44
N GLY A 178 10.30 -1.61 -5.68
CA GLY A 178 9.82 -1.23 -4.35
C GLY A 178 8.91 -0.01 -4.34
N GLU A 179 8.21 0.24 -5.43
CA GLU A 179 7.16 1.24 -5.54
C GLU A 179 5.82 0.64 -5.08
N VAL A 180 4.99 1.42 -4.40
CA VAL A 180 3.65 0.97 -4.02
C VAL A 180 2.74 1.03 -5.24
N VAL A 181 2.16 -0.11 -5.60
CA VAL A 181 1.22 -0.22 -6.72
C VAL A 181 -0.12 -0.76 -6.25
N ASN A 182 -1.20 -0.16 -6.72
CA ASN A 182 -2.56 -0.67 -6.48
C ASN A 182 -2.82 -1.88 -7.38
N THR A 183 -3.30 -2.96 -6.81
CA THR A 183 -3.51 -4.25 -7.50
C THR A 183 -4.96 -4.59 -7.70
N CYS A 184 -5.83 -4.13 -6.79
CA CYS A 184 -7.25 -4.46 -6.82
C CYS A 184 -8.08 -3.34 -6.20
N TYR A 185 -9.23 -3.11 -6.79
CA TYR A 185 -10.28 -2.22 -6.27
C TYR A 185 -11.51 -3.08 -5.96
N ALA A 186 -12.03 -2.97 -4.75
CA ALA A 186 -13.20 -3.72 -4.32
C ALA A 186 -14.19 -2.79 -3.61
N VAL A 187 -15.38 -2.65 -4.17
CA VAL A 187 -16.48 -1.93 -3.52
C VAL A 187 -17.11 -2.85 -2.48
N LYS A 188 -16.95 -2.50 -1.20
CA LYS A 188 -17.46 -3.28 -0.07
C LYS A 188 -18.93 -2.99 0.23
N THR A 189 -19.28 -1.70 0.18
CA THR A 189 -20.63 -1.22 0.47
C THR A 189 -20.92 -0.02 -0.41
N VAL A 190 -21.99 -0.09 -1.19
CA VAL A 190 -22.57 1.07 -1.85
C VAL A 190 -23.46 1.78 -0.85
N VAL A 191 -23.10 3.01 -0.48
CA VAL A 191 -23.84 3.81 0.50
C VAL A 191 -24.98 4.56 -0.19
N ARG A 192 -24.70 5.14 -1.36
CA ARG A 192 -25.68 5.93 -2.13
C ARG A 192 -25.51 5.69 -3.62
N THR A 193 -26.61 5.78 -4.35
CA THR A 193 -26.64 5.90 -5.82
C THR A 193 -27.05 7.32 -6.18
N ARG A 194 -26.40 7.91 -7.17
CA ARG A 194 -26.70 9.25 -7.68
C ARG A 194 -26.87 9.20 -9.19
N VAL A 195 -28.01 9.68 -9.68
CA VAL A 195 -28.32 9.79 -11.12
C VAL A 195 -28.90 11.17 -11.34
N ASP A 196 -28.27 11.96 -12.20
CA ASP A 196 -28.58 13.38 -12.41
C ASP A 196 -28.61 14.19 -11.10
N LYS A 197 -29.82 14.57 -10.64
CA LYS A 197 -30.06 15.31 -9.40
C LYS A 197 -30.63 14.44 -8.27
N MET A 198 -30.90 13.17 -8.56
CA MET A 198 -31.52 12.26 -7.61
C MET A 198 -30.45 11.48 -6.85
N GLU A 199 -30.51 11.52 -5.53
CA GLU A 199 -29.65 10.74 -4.65
C GLU A 199 -30.49 9.82 -3.78
N ILE A 200 -30.16 8.52 -3.77
CA ILE A 200 -30.88 7.52 -2.98
C ILE A 200 -29.87 6.78 -2.12
N VAL A 201 -30.11 6.77 -0.80
CA VAL A 201 -29.32 5.97 0.15
C VAL A 201 -29.81 4.53 0.09
N THR A 202 -28.90 3.60 -0.16
CA THR A 202 -29.21 2.17 -0.24
C THR A 202 -29.56 1.60 1.15
N PRO A 203 -30.30 0.49 1.24
CA PRO A 203 -30.59 -0.16 2.52
C PRO A 203 -29.34 -0.51 3.33
N GLN A 204 -28.32 -1.05 2.67
CA GLN A 204 -27.02 -1.37 3.28
C GLN A 204 -26.23 -0.12 3.65
N GLY A 205 -26.33 0.96 2.86
CA GLY A 205 -25.79 2.27 3.18
C GLY A 205 -26.38 2.86 4.46
N LYS A 206 -27.70 2.73 4.65
CA LYS A 206 -28.37 3.14 5.91
C LYS A 206 -27.84 2.37 7.11
N LYS A 207 -27.66 1.05 6.98
CA LYS A 207 -27.07 0.21 8.05
C LYS A 207 -25.64 0.65 8.38
N HIS A 208 -24.82 0.88 7.35
CA HIS A 208 -23.44 1.32 7.51
C HIS A 208 -23.32 2.68 8.21
N LEU A 209 -24.12 3.67 7.79
CA LEU A 209 -24.13 5.00 8.40
C LEU A 209 -24.57 4.97 9.88
N ARG A 210 -25.58 4.15 10.23
CA ARG A 210 -25.99 3.95 11.63
C ARG A 210 -24.87 3.35 12.47
N LYS A 211 -24.13 2.37 11.93
CA LYS A 211 -22.99 1.75 12.61
C LYS A 211 -21.89 2.78 12.88
N LEU A 212 -21.49 3.56 11.88
CA LEU A 212 -20.48 4.62 12.04
C LEU A 212 -20.90 5.69 13.05
N GLN A 213 -22.19 6.04 13.08
CA GLN A 213 -22.71 6.99 14.06
C GLN A 213 -22.63 6.43 15.48
N ALA A 214 -23.06 5.19 15.70
CA ALA A 214 -22.98 4.53 17.01
C ALA A 214 -21.53 4.41 17.52
N GLU A 215 -20.59 4.03 16.65
CA GLU A 215 -19.16 3.97 17.00
C GLU A 215 -18.61 5.34 17.41
N ARG A 216 -19.02 6.41 16.72
CA ARG A 216 -18.61 7.77 17.04
C ARG A 216 -19.18 8.26 18.37
N GLU A 217 -20.44 7.95 18.64
CA GLU A 217 -21.11 8.29 19.90
C GLU A 217 -20.45 7.55 21.08
N GLN A 218 -20.15 6.26 20.92
CA GLN A 218 -19.45 5.46 21.92
C GLN A 218 -18.06 6.02 22.24
N LEU A 219 -17.26 6.33 21.21
CA LEU A 219 -15.94 6.96 21.39
C LEU A 219 -16.02 8.30 22.12
N THR A 220 -17.08 9.06 21.88
CA THR A 220 -17.29 10.36 22.55
C THR A 220 -17.58 10.14 24.03
N LEU A 221 -18.41 9.15 24.38
CA LEU A 221 -18.70 8.82 25.77
C LEU A 221 -17.46 8.34 26.53
N ASP A 222 -16.61 7.52 25.91
CA ASP A 222 -15.37 7.01 26.53
C ASP A 222 -14.30 8.11 26.75
N LEU A 223 -14.35 9.21 26.00
CA LEU A 223 -13.43 10.34 26.14
C LEU A 223 -13.83 11.34 27.23
N PHE A 224 -15.11 11.35 27.61
CA PHE A 224 -15.69 12.34 28.53
C PHE A 224 -16.34 11.71 29.78
N GLY A 225 -16.30 10.38 29.93
CA GLY A 225 -16.74 9.64 31.12
C GLY A 225 -15.57 9.17 31.97
#